data_AF-A0A178XY47-F1
#
_entry.id   AF-A0A178XY47-F1
#
_cell.length_a   1.000
_cell.length_b   1.000
_cell.length_c   1.000
_cell.angle_alpha   90.00
_cell.angle_beta   90.00
_cell.angle_gamma   90.00
#
_symmetry.space_group_name_H-M   'P 1'
#
loop_
_entity.id
_entity.type
_entity.pdbx_description
1 polymer ?
#
loop_
_entity_poly.entity_id
_entity_poly.type
_entity_poly.pdbx_seq_one_letter_code
_entity_poly.pdbx_strand_id
1 'polypeptide(L)' 'METATALLTRVGKWSSLKAWSLPIAKRSGMKKAAVAVDRKMAVIMHRLWTTGGAFRWLSSAAIEIA' A
#
# COMPACT_ATOMS: atom_id res chain seq x y z
N MET A 1 -8.30 9.43 5.93
CA MET A 1 -7.03 10.15 6.18
C MET A 1 -6.11 9.42 7.17
N GLU A 2 -6.66 8.76 8.18
CA GLU A 2 -5.91 8.09 9.25
C GLU A 2 -5.05 6.91 8.77
N THR A 3 -5.56 6.06 7.88
CA THR A 3 -4.91 4.81 7.46
C THR A 3 -3.61 5.03 6.71
N ALA A 4 -3.61 5.95 5.73
CA ALA A 4 -2.43 6.27 4.94
C ALA A 4 -1.34 6.99 5.76
N THR A 5 -1.77 7.85 6.69
CA THR A 5 -0.85 8.53 7.60
C THR A 5 -0.21 7.50 8.55
N ALA A 6 -1.01 6.59 9.12
CA ALA A 6 -0.51 5.50 9.95
C ALA A 6 0.44 4.55 9.18
N LEU A 7 0.19 4.27 7.90
CA LEU A 7 1.11 3.50 7.04
C LEU A 7 2.48 4.18 6.89
N LEU A 8 2.48 5.51 6.77
CA LEU A 8 3.72 6.29 6.65
C LEU A 8 4.45 6.44 7.98
N THR A 9 3.73 6.69 9.08
CA THR A 9 4.32 7.10 10.36
C THR A 9 4.38 6.01 11.42
N ARG A 10 3.43 5.06 11.46
CA ARG A 10 3.29 4.05 12.52
C ARG A 10 3.67 2.64 12.08
N VAL A 11 3.44 2.29 10.82
CA VAL A 11 3.76 0.95 10.32
C VAL A 11 5.25 0.83 10.04
N GLY A 12 5.97 0.10 10.90
CA GLY A 12 7.40 -0.17 10.73
C GLY A 12 7.74 -1.13 9.58
N LYS A 13 6.74 -1.89 9.09
CA LYS A 13 6.95 -2.86 8.01
C LYS A 13 7.16 -2.16 6.68
N TRP A 14 8.28 -2.46 6.02
CA TRP A 14 8.53 -1.98 4.66
C TRP A 14 7.55 -2.60 3.68
N SER A 15 7.08 -1.81 2.72
CA SER A 15 6.11 -2.25 1.72
C SER A 15 6.26 -1.41 0.45
N SER A 16 5.97 -1.99 -0.71
CA SER A 16 6.06 -1.28 -2.00
C SER A 16 5.19 -0.01 -2.02
N LEU A 17 4.06 -0.02 -1.31
CA LEU A 17 3.20 1.16 -1.15
C LEU A 17 3.88 2.28 -0.32
N LYS A 18 4.62 1.90 0.73
CA LYS A 18 5.41 2.81 1.57
C LYS A 18 6.59 3.41 0.78
N ALA A 19 7.33 2.57 0.07
CA ALA A 19 8.43 3.01 -0.80
C ALA A 19 7.96 3.99 -1.89
N TRP A 20 6.78 3.74 -2.48
CA TRP A 20 6.20 4.64 -3.48
C TRP A 20 5.71 5.98 -2.90
N SER A 21 5.29 6.01 -1.64
CA SER A 21 4.67 7.19 -1.04
C SER A 21 5.64 8.13 -0.33
N LEU A 22 6.77 7.64 0.16
CA LEU A 22 7.85 8.45 0.74
C LEU A 22 8.37 9.58 -0.20
N PRO A 23 8.68 9.35 -1.48
CA PRO A 23 9.10 10.43 -2.38
C PRO A 23 7.97 11.44 -2.63
N ILE A 24 6.70 11.01 -2.58
CA ILE A 24 5.54 11.91 -2.70
C ILE A 24 5.43 12.80 -1.46
N ALA A 25 5.66 12.24 -0.28
CA ALA A 25 5.71 13.01 0.96
C ALA A 25 6.82 14.06 0.93
N LYS A 26 8.00 13.71 0.40
CA LYS A 26 9.13 14.63 0.24
C LYS A 26 8.82 15.80 -0.72
N ARG A 27 8.17 15.53 -1.87
CA ARG A 27 7.91 16.57 -2.90
C ARG A 27 6.64 17.39 -2.68
N SER A 28 5.64 16.86 -1.97
CA SER A 28 4.28 17.42 -1.91
C SER A 28 3.69 17.49 -0.50
N GLY A 29 4.42 17.04 0.51
CA GLY A 29 3.97 17.04 1.91
C GLY A 29 3.12 15.83 2.27
N MET A 30 3.07 15.53 3.58
CA MET A 30 2.43 14.32 4.10
C MET A 30 0.93 14.21 3.79
N LYS A 31 0.18 15.33 3.83
CA LYS A 31 -1.26 15.32 3.53
C LYS A 31 -1.55 14.87 2.09
N LYS A 32 -0.77 15.36 1.12
CA LYS A 32 -0.91 14.97 -0.30
C LYS A 32 -0.46 13.53 -0.54
N ALA A 33 0.61 13.09 0.13
CA ALA A 33 1.04 11.70 0.09
C ALA A 33 -0.02 10.74 0.65
N ALA A 34 -0.67 11.10 1.76
CA ALA A 34 -1.74 10.30 2.36
C ALA A 34 -2.92 10.12 1.37
N VAL A 35 -3.36 11.19 0.72
CA VAL A 35 -4.43 11.13 -0.30
C VAL A 35 -4.00 10.28 -1.51
N ALA A 36 -2.74 10.39 -1.95
CA ALA A 36 -2.23 9.59 -3.07
C ALA A 36 -2.18 8.08 -2.73
N VAL A 37 -1.79 7.74 -1.50
CA VAL A 37 -1.79 6.37 -0.98
C VAL A 37 -3.21 5.81 -0.95
N ASP A 38 -4.16 6.56 -0.41
CA ASP A 38 -5.56 6.14 -0.29
C ASP A 38 -6.18 5.85 -1.68
N ARG A 39 -5.96 6.77 -2.64
CA ARG A 39 -6.38 6.55 -4.04
C ARG A 39 -5.76 5.30 -4.65
N LYS A 40 -4.47 5.08 -4.44
CA LYS A 40 -3.80 3.88 -4.96
C LYS A 40 -4.37 2.62 -4.31
N MET A 41 -4.69 2.65 -3.02
CA MET A 41 -5.32 1.54 -2.32
C MET A 41 -6.71 1.25 -2.86
N ALA A 42 -7.55 2.28 -3.04
CA ALA A 42 -8.88 2.14 -3.62
C ALA A 42 -8.84 1.48 -5.00
N VAL A 43 -7.88 1.86 -5.86
CA VAL A 43 -7.70 1.24 -7.19
C VAL A 43 -7.28 -0.24 -7.06
N ILE A 44 -6.38 -0.57 -6.14
CA ILE A 44 -5.95 -1.96 -5.90
C ILE A 44 -7.15 -2.81 -5.45
N MET A 45 -7.92 -2.32 -4.48
CA MET A 45 -9.09 -3.04 -3.97
C MET A 45 -10.18 -3.17 -5.03
N HIS A 46 -10.45 -2.10 -5.79
CA HIS A 46 -11.41 -2.15 -6.88
C HIS A 46 -11.00 -3.16 -7.96
N ARG A 47 -9.71 -3.20 -8.33
CA ARG A 47 -9.20 -4.19 -9.30
C ARG A 47 -9.28 -5.62 -8.77
N LEU A 48 -8.97 -5.85 -7.51
CA LEU A 48 -9.11 -7.18 -6.88
C LEU A 48 -10.58 -7.63 -6.94
N TRP A 49 -11.50 -6.75 -6.58
CA TRP A 49 -12.94 -7.01 -6.62
C TRP A 49 -13.44 -7.32 -8.04
N THR A 50 -13.10 -6.48 -9.02
CA THR A 50 -13.58 -6.63 -10.40
C THR A 50 -12.93 -7.80 -11.13
N THR A 51 -11.69 -8.15 -10.80
CA THR A 51 -10.97 -9.28 -11.42
C THR A 51 -11.32 -10.62 -10.76
N GLY A 52 -11.98 -10.61 -9.59
CA GLY A 52 -12.25 -11.83 -8.81
C GLY A 52 -11.00 -12.53 -8.28
N GLY A 53 -9.83 -11.87 -8.35
CA GLY A 53 -8.55 -12.44 -7.96
C GLY A 53 -8.35 -12.39 -6.44
N ALA A 54 -7.89 -13.50 -5.85
CA ALA A 54 -7.54 -13.55 -4.43
C ALA A 54 -6.36 -12.62 -4.12
N PHE A 55 -6.44 -11.90 -3.00
CA PHE A 55 -5.32 -11.10 -2.51
C PHE A 55 -4.17 -12.03 -2.10
N ARG A 56 -3.08 -12.01 -2.86
CA ARG A 56 -1.88 -12.79 -2.55
C ARG A 56 -1.10 -12.13 -1.42
N TRP A 57 -1.15 -12.76 -0.25
CA TRP A 57 -0.25 -12.44 0.85
C TRP A 57 1.17 -12.86 0.49
N LEU A 58 2.14 -11.95 0.59
CA LEU A 58 3.56 -12.24 0.34
C LEU A 58 4.21 -13.13 1.43
N SER A 59 3.41 -13.93 2.17
CA SER A 59 3.88 -14.81 3.26
C SER A 59 3.14 -16.15 3.29
N SER A 60 2.73 -16.65 2.12
CA SER A 60 2.26 -18.03 1.92
C SER A 60 2.55 -18.43 0.46
N ALA A 61 3.80 -18.25 0.04
CA ALA A 61 4.34 -18.79 -1.21
C ALA A 61 5.85 -19.09 -1.06
N ALA A 62 6.32 -19.23 0.17
CA ALA A 62 7.67 -19.69 0.50
C ALA A 62 7.63 -21.04 1.24
N ILE A 63 6.47 -21.73 1.22
CA ILE A 63 6.30 -23.09 1.76
C ILE A 63 5.43 -23.88 0.78
N GLU A 64 5.83 -23.94 -0.50
CA GLU A 64 5.40 -25.07 -1.36
C GLU A 64 6.23 -25.20 -2.64
N ILE A 65 7.55 -24.95 -2.60
CA ILE A 65 8.46 -25.59 -3.56
C ILE A 65 9.88 -25.59 -2.98
N ALA A 66 10.41 -26.81 -2.84
CA ALA A 66 11.73 -27.25 -2.34
C ALA A 66 11.74 -27.70 -0.86
#